data_AF-A0A352INX4-F1
#
_entry.id   AF-A0A352INX4-F1
#
_cell.length_a   1.000
_cell.length_b   1.000
_cell.length_c   1.000
_cell.angle_alpha   90.00
_cell.angle_beta   90.00
_cell.angle_gamma   90.00
#
_symmetry.space_group_name_H-M   'P 1'
#
loop_
_entity.id
_entity.type
_entity.pdbx_description
1 polymer ?
#
loop_
_entity_poly.entity_id
_entity_poly.type
_entity_poly.pdbx_seq_one_letter_code
_entity_poly.pdbx_strand_id
1 'polypeptide(L)'
;MRTTIDITVKQPGKAIDALSEAAPGLSRQKIKDAMTKGACWWTHKGKRLRLRRATKELKPGIRLQLYYDEKVLERKPEKPILLENAGRYTVWF
;
A
#
# COMPACT_ATOMS: atom_id res chain seq x y z
N MET A 1 4.88 1.18 -14.16
CA MET A 1 4.35 2.56 -14.20
C MET A 1 4.42 3.21 -12.81
N ARG A 2 4.76 4.50 -12.70
CA ARG A 2 4.69 5.26 -11.44
C ARG A 2 3.42 6.11 -11.42
N THR A 3 2.58 5.93 -10.41
CA THR A 3 1.32 6.64 -10.25
C THR A 3 1.19 7.08 -8.80
N THR A 4 0.99 8.38 -8.58
CA THR A 4 0.63 8.91 -7.27
C THR A 4 -0.80 9.41 -7.34
N ILE A 5 -1.63 8.94 -6.41
CA ILE A 5 -3.02 9.37 -6.26
C ILE A 5 -3.11 10.08 -4.92
N ASP A 6 -3.71 11.27 -4.91
CA ASP A 6 -4.02 12.00 -3.70
C ASP A 6 -5.45 12.52 -3.79
N ILE A 7 -6.35 11.93 -3.01
CA ILE A 7 -7.77 12.27 -3.01
C ILE A 7 -8.28 12.48 -1.60
N THR A 8 -9.25 13.37 -1.45
CA THR A 8 -10.02 13.49 -0.21
C THR A 8 -11.35 12.76 -0.38
N VAL A 9 -11.62 11.81 0.51
CA VAL A 9 -12.85 11.04 0.54
C VAL A 9 -14.03 11.98 0.80
N LYS A 10 -14.93 12.12 -0.17
CA LYS A 10 -16.13 12.98 -0.04
C LYS A 10 -17.35 12.23 0.50
N GLN A 11 -17.45 10.94 0.20
CA GLN A 11 -18.57 10.09 0.60
C GLN A 11 -18.08 8.91 1.44
N PRO A 12 -18.88 8.43 2.41
CA PRO A 12 -18.53 7.23 3.15
C PRO A 12 -18.52 6.03 2.21
N GLY A 13 -17.47 5.21 2.27
CA GLY A 13 -17.31 4.08 1.36
C GLY A 13 -16.06 3.27 1.62
N LYS A 14 -15.88 2.19 0.87
CA LYS A 14 -14.66 1.36 0.98
C LYS A 14 -13.50 2.08 0.29
N ALA A 15 -12.32 1.98 0.89
CA ALA A 15 -11.10 2.56 0.34
C ALA A 15 -10.81 2.11 -1.10
N ILE A 16 -11.13 0.86 -1.44
CA ILE A 16 -10.92 0.32 -2.78
C ILE A 16 -11.76 1.01 -3.85
N ASP A 17 -13.00 1.39 -3.53
CA ASP A 17 -13.90 1.98 -4.51
C ASP A 17 -13.45 3.41 -4.83
N ALA A 18 -13.16 4.20 -3.79
CA ALA A 18 -12.59 5.55 -3.94
C ALA A 18 -11.26 5.56 -4.72
N LEU A 19 -10.37 4.59 -4.46
CA LEU A 19 -9.10 4.49 -5.19
C LEU A 19 -9.27 3.98 -6.62
N SER A 20 -10.25 3.11 -6.89
CA SER A 20 -10.53 2.62 -8.24
C SER A 20 -11.10 3.71 -9.13
N GLU A 21 -11.97 4.56 -8.59
CA GLU A 21 -12.49 5.73 -9.30
C GLU A 21 -11.38 6.75 -9.61
N ALA A 22 -10.45 6.95 -8.67
CA ALA A 22 -9.36 7.91 -8.83
C ALA A 22 -8.18 7.40 -9.67
N ALA A 23 -8.05 6.08 -9.86
CA ALA A 23 -7.05 5.49 -10.76
C ALA A 23 -7.70 4.50 -11.74
N PRO A 24 -8.27 5.00 -12.84
CA PRO A 24 -8.81 4.15 -13.91
C PRO A 24 -7.74 3.26 -14.57
N GLY A 25 -6.46 3.61 -14.45
CA GLY A 25 -5.34 2.80 -14.94
C GLY A 25 -4.91 1.63 -14.05
N LEU A 26 -5.51 1.46 -12.86
CA LEU A 26 -5.16 0.38 -11.92
C LEU A 26 -6.34 -0.55 -11.68
N SER A 27 -6.12 -1.86 -11.84
CA SER A 27 -7.14 -2.84 -11.48
C SER A 27 -7.34 -2.89 -9.97
N ARG A 28 -8.56 -3.26 -9.54
CA ARG A 28 -8.89 -3.50 -8.12
C ARG A 28 -7.90 -4.45 -7.42
N GLN A 29 -7.36 -5.42 -8.15
CA GLN A 29 -6.36 -6.36 -7.62
C GLN A 29 -5.00 -5.69 -7.41
N LYS A 30 -4.53 -4.86 -8.36
CA LYS A 30 -3.29 -4.08 -8.21
C LYS A 30 -3.39 -3.09 -7.03
N ILE A 31 -4.56 -2.49 -6.83
CA ILE A 31 -4.82 -1.60 -5.69
C ILE A 31 -4.74 -2.39 -4.37
N LYS A 32 -5.41 -3.55 -4.27
CA LYS A 32 -5.34 -4.41 -3.06
C LYS A 32 -3.91 -4.85 -2.74
N ASP A 33 -3.15 -5.26 -3.75
CA ASP A 33 -1.76 -5.66 -3.60
C ASP A 33 -0.88 -4.49 -3.11
N ALA A 34 -1.01 -3.32 -3.75
CA ALA A 34 -0.31 -2.10 -3.34
C ALA A 34 -0.66 -1.70 -1.88
N MET A 35 -1.94 -1.77 -1.50
CA MET A 35 -2.36 -1.52 -0.11
C MET A 35 -1.72 -2.51 0.87
N THR A 36 -1.70 -3.80 0.52
CA THR A 36 -1.13 -4.87 1.36
C THR A 36 0.38 -4.66 1.54
N LYS A 37 1.08 -4.27 0.47
CA LYS A 37 2.49 -3.88 0.45
C LYS A 37 2.77 -2.53 1.15
N GLY A 38 1.73 -1.86 1.65
CA GLY A 38 1.85 -0.64 2.46
C GLY A 38 2.06 0.64 1.65
N ALA A 39 1.73 0.63 0.36
CA ALA A 39 1.84 1.77 -0.54
C ALA A 39 0.71 2.80 -0.40
N CYS A 40 -0.28 2.52 0.46
CA CYS A 40 -1.43 3.37 0.70
C CYS A 40 -1.38 4.01 2.08
N TRP A 41 -1.68 5.30 2.13
CA TRP A 41 -1.71 6.13 3.32
C TRP A 41 -3.07 6.80 3.46
N TRP A 42 -3.51 6.96 4.69
CA TRP A 42 -4.67 7.77 5.03
C TRP A 42 -4.28 8.78 6.09
N THR A 43 -4.72 10.02 5.91
CA THR A 43 -4.53 11.11 6.87
C THR A 43 -5.88 11.47 7.46
N HIS A 44 -5.99 11.31 8.77
CA HIS A 44 -7.18 11.63 9.55
C HIS A 44 -6.78 12.46 10.76
N LYS A 45 -7.38 13.65 10.91
CA LYS A 45 -7.13 14.60 12.01
C LYS A 45 -5.62 14.85 12.27
N GLY A 46 -4.88 15.13 11.19
CA GLY A 46 -3.44 15.41 11.25
C GLY A 46 -2.53 14.18 11.43
N LYS A 47 -3.07 12.98 11.69
CA LYS A 47 -2.29 11.74 11.77
C LYS A 47 -2.27 11.04 10.42
N ARG A 48 -1.07 10.81 9.88
CA ARG A 48 -0.84 10.01 8.68
C ARG A 48 -0.50 8.58 9.07
N LEU A 49 -1.31 7.63 8.64
CA LEU A 49 -1.20 6.21 8.97
C LEU A 49 -1.15 5.39 7.66
N ARG A 50 -0.63 4.16 7.72
CA ARG A 50 -0.68 3.25 6.57
C ARG A 50 -2.00 2.50 6.55
N LEU A 51 -2.64 2.46 5.38
CA LEU A 51 -3.88 1.74 5.17
C LEU A 51 -3.62 0.46 4.38
N ARG A 52 -3.61 -0.69 5.08
CA ARG A 52 -3.35 -1.99 4.46
C ARG A 52 -4.61 -2.78 4.08
N ARG A 53 -5.76 -2.43 4.65
CA ARG A 53 -7.02 -3.12 4.43
C ARG A 53 -7.87 -2.37 3.41
N ALA A 54 -8.03 -2.95 2.22
CA ALA A 54 -8.82 -2.39 1.12
C ALA A 54 -10.33 -2.29 1.42
N THR A 55 -10.83 -3.16 2.30
CA THR A 55 -12.22 -3.18 2.78
C THR A 55 -12.48 -2.23 3.94
N LYS A 56 -11.49 -1.44 4.36
CA LYS A 56 -11.68 -0.46 5.43
C LYS A 56 -12.66 0.61 4.95
N GLU A 57 -13.70 0.83 5.75
CA GLU A 57 -14.60 1.95 5.56
C GLU A 57 -13.89 3.26 5.90
N LEU A 58 -14.04 4.23 5.01
CA LEU A 58 -13.48 5.56 5.16
C LEU A 58 -14.60 6.53 5.45
N LYS A 59 -14.35 7.42 6.40
CA LYS A 59 -15.22 8.54 6.69
C LYS A 59 -14.95 9.68 5.70
N PRO A 60 -15.96 10.49 5.37
CA PRO A 60 -15.77 11.75 4.65
C PRO A 60 -14.73 12.64 5.34
N GLY A 61 -13.94 13.36 4.54
CA GLY A 61 -12.88 14.27 5.00
C GLY A 61 -11.53 13.61 5.25
N ILE A 62 -11.40 12.29 5.06
CA ILE A 62 -10.11 11.60 5.11
C ILE A 62 -9.36 11.82 3.80
N ARG A 63 -8.08 12.19 3.88
CA ARG A 63 -7.20 12.26 2.71
C ARG A 63 -6.52 10.91 2.50
N LEU A 64 -6.68 10.32 1.32
CA LEU A 64 -6.02 9.10 0.89
C LEU A 64 -4.88 9.43 -0.07
N GLN A 65 -3.75 8.76 0.12
CA GLN A 65 -2.62 8.85 -0.78
C GLN A 65 -2.16 7.44 -1.17
N LEU A 66 -2.16 7.13 -2.46
CA LEU A 66 -1.62 5.87 -3.00
C LEU A 66 -0.37 6.15 -3.81
N TYR A 67 0.74 5.51 -3.45
CA TYR A 67 2.01 5.60 -4.18
C TYR A 67 2.27 4.28 -4.89
N TYR A 68 1.79 4.16 -6.11
CA TYR A 68 1.95 2.96 -6.92
C TYR A 68 3.21 3.05 -7.78
N ASP A 69 4.17 2.17 -7.57
CA ASP A 69 5.27 1.93 -8.51
C ASP A 69 5.35 0.42 -8.75
N GLU A 70 4.91 0.00 -9.93
CA GLU A 70 4.90 -1.40 -10.35
C GLU A 70 6.29 -2.06 -10.21
N LYS A 71 7.36 -1.36 -10.57
CA LYS A 71 8.73 -1.91 -10.48
C LYS A 71 9.15 -2.17 -9.04
N VAL A 72 8.72 -1.30 -8.12
CA VAL A 72 9.03 -1.44 -6.68
C VAL A 72 8.16 -2.50 -6.05
N LEU A 73 6.87 -2.54 -6.40
CA LEU A 73 5.91 -3.50 -5.84
C LEU A 73 6.15 -4.93 -6.35
N GLU A 74 6.62 -5.09 -7.59
CA GLU A 74 6.95 -6.40 -8.17
C GLU A 74 8.37 -6.87 -7.84
N ARG A 75 9.18 -6.01 -7.22
CA ARG A 75 10.56 -6.37 -6.86
C ARG A 75 10.55 -7.55 -5.90
N LYS A 76 11.03 -8.69 -6.37
CA LYS A 76 11.28 -9.86 -5.53
C LYS A 76 12.65 -9.68 -4.89
N PRO A 77 12.75 -9.73 -3.54
CA PRO A 77 14.06 -9.80 -2.91
C PRO A 77 14.76 -11.10 -3.33
N GLU A 78 16.08 -11.06 -3.40
CA GLU A 78 16.86 -12.27 -3.61
C GLU A 78 16.65 -13.23 -2.44
N LYS A 79 16.80 -14.52 -2.72
CA LYS A 79 16.63 -15.53 -1.68
C LYS A 79 17.76 -15.36 -0.67
N PRO A 80 17.46 -15.21 0.63
CA PRO A 80 18.49 -15.03 1.63
C PRO A 80 19.40 -16.26 1.65
N ILE A 81 20.70 -16.01 1.73
CA ILE A 81 21.73 -17.04 1.77
C ILE A 81 22.22 -17.14 3.22
N LEU A 82 22.11 -18.33 3.80
CA LEU A 82 22.73 -18.61 5.10
C LEU A 82 24.24 -18.62 4.91
N LEU A 83 24.92 -17.62 5.45
CA LEU A 83 26.37 -17.53 5.42
C LEU A 83 26.99 -18.41 6.50
N GLU A 84 26.45 -18.34 7.72
CA GLU A 84 26.99 -19.07 8.87
C GLU A 84 25.91 -19.38 9.91
N ASN A 85 26.01 -20.55 10.51
CA ASN A 85 25.21 -20.93 11.69
C ASN A 85 26.13 -21.10 12.90
N ALA A 86 26.15 -20.09 13.78
CA ALA A 86 26.96 -20.07 15.01
C ALA A 86 26.23 -20.73 16.20
N GLY A 87 25.16 -21.48 15.96
CA GLY A 87 24.35 -22.19 16.97
C GLY A 87 23.40 -21.27 17.74
N ARG A 88 23.93 -20.20 18.38
CA ARG A 88 23.11 -19.20 19.09
C ARG A 88 22.52 -18.14 18.17
N TYR A 89 23.14 -17.93 17.02
CA TYR A 89 22.69 -17.01 16.00
C TYR A 89 23.08 -17.53 14.61
N THR A 90 22.46 -16.95 13.59
CA THR A 90 22.72 -17.25 12.18
C THR A 90 22.97 -15.94 11.45
N VAL A 91 23.91 -15.97 10.50
CA VAL A 91 24.26 -14.82 9.65
C VAL A 91 23.72 -15.07 8.25
N TRP A 92 23.04 -14.07 7.69
CA TRP A 92 22.36 -14.16 6.39
C TRP A 92 22.73 -12.98 5.49
N PHE A 93 22.79 -13.22 4.17
CA PHE A 93 22.95 -12.21 3.12
C PHE A 93 21.71 -12.13 2.24
#